data_AF-A0A1I7UBL9-F1
#
_entry.id   AF-A0A1I7UBL9-F1
#
_cell.length_a   1.000
_cell.length_b   1.000
_cell.length_c   1.000
_cell.angle_alpha   90.00
_cell.angle_beta   90.00
_cell.angle_gamma   90.00
#
_symmetry.space_group_name_H-M   'P 1'
#
loop_
_entity.id
_entity.type
_entity.pdbx_description
1 polymer ?
#
loop_
_entity_poly.entity_id
_entity_poly.type
_entity_poly.pdbx_seq_one_letter_code
_entity_poly.pdbx_strand_id
1 'polypeptide(L)'
;MEGTVQSTAQIQDQSIQYNVTLENDVWTFSPINFTLSCPSPTAKLITRGNMNLCMDVVQTSECINRPDAANACGNLGIPSTLMGIGSWDENEFVRVSAMNILNNQKTPITYSTLGIWLDGTRKSTCMPPAKKSPTCDGANEFDFWDPYCQSPVFQWRPSQPDGLTGSGSDADCLFFRVSNIPGDVAGVGDMP
;
A
#
# COMPACT_ATOMS: atom_id res chain seq x y z
N MET A 1 19.92 -32.89 19.39
CA MET A 1 19.52 -32.98 17.97
C MET A 1 20.29 -31.87 17.28
N GLU A 2 21.31 -32.22 16.51
CA GLU A 2 22.17 -31.24 15.84
C GLU A 2 21.58 -30.86 14.48
N GLY A 3 21.82 -29.62 14.06
CA GLY A 3 21.33 -29.16 12.77
C GLY A 3 21.50 -27.67 12.55
N THR A 4 21.37 -27.30 11.27
CA THR A 4 21.37 -25.92 10.81
C THR A 4 19.99 -25.57 10.30
N VAL A 5 19.43 -24.46 10.76
CA VAL A 5 18.19 -23.89 10.21
C VAL A 5 18.45 -22.47 9.73
N GLN A 6 17.81 -22.09 8.63
CA GLN A 6 17.77 -20.70 8.20
C GLN A 6 16.70 -19.95 8.98
N SER A 7 17.08 -18.79 9.50
CA SER A 7 16.21 -17.91 10.28
C SER A 7 16.31 -16.48 9.76
N THR A 8 15.32 -15.66 10.10
CA THR A 8 15.25 -14.25 9.74
C THR A 8 14.95 -13.42 10.98
N ALA A 9 15.64 -12.29 11.14
CA ALA A 9 15.37 -11.30 12.18
C ALA A 9 15.09 -9.95 11.53
N GLN A 10 14.14 -9.22 12.12
CA GLN A 10 13.86 -7.83 11.77
C GLN A 10 14.58 -6.95 12.79
N ILE A 11 15.48 -6.09 12.33
CA ILE A 11 16.19 -5.11 13.17
C ILE A 11 16.02 -3.74 12.51
N GLN A 12 15.27 -2.85 13.15
CA GLN A 12 14.89 -1.55 12.57
C GLN A 12 14.25 -1.74 11.18
N ASP A 13 14.75 -1.05 10.16
CA ASP A 13 14.26 -1.11 8.77
C ASP A 13 14.97 -2.19 7.93
N GLN A 14 15.55 -3.20 8.59
CA GLN A 14 16.33 -4.24 7.96
C GLN A 14 15.84 -5.65 8.30
N SER A 15 15.73 -6.48 7.26
CA SER A 15 15.54 -7.93 7.40
C SER A 15 16.88 -8.63 7.19
N ILE A 16 17.38 -9.28 8.24
CA ILE A 16 18.66 -10.01 8.24
C ILE A 16 18.38 -11.50 8.23
N GLN A 17 18.92 -12.21 7.23
CA GLN A 17 18.92 -13.66 7.22
C GLN A 17 20.18 -14.21 7.91
N TYR A 18 20.04 -15.28 8.69
CA TYR A 18 21.16 -15.93 9.36
C TYR A 18 20.91 -17.43 9.50
N ASN A 19 21.99 -18.20 9.54
CA ASN A 19 21.97 -19.60 9.92
C ASN A 19 22.05 -19.71 11.44
N VAL A 20 21.24 -20.59 11.98
CA VAL A 20 21.30 -21.03 13.37
C VAL A 20 21.77 -22.47 13.39
N THR A 21 22.95 -22.70 13.96
CA THR A 21 23.55 -24.03 14.09
C THR A 21 23.52 -24.44 15.57
N LEU A 22 23.02 -25.64 15.87
CA LEU A 22 23.17 -26.26 17.18
C LEU A 22 24.15 -27.42 17.07
N GLU A 23 25.33 -27.27 17.65
CA GLU A 23 26.39 -28.27 17.69
C GLU A 23 27.02 -28.26 19.09
N ASN A 24 27.20 -29.42 19.71
CA ASN A 24 27.75 -29.55 21.07
C ASN A 24 27.07 -28.65 22.13
N ASP A 25 25.73 -28.55 22.10
CA ASP A 25 24.92 -27.67 22.98
C ASP A 25 25.25 -26.17 22.90
N VAL A 26 25.94 -25.73 21.84
CA VAL A 26 26.23 -24.33 21.55
C VAL A 26 25.41 -23.86 20.35
N TRP A 27 24.66 -22.77 20.55
CA TRP A 27 23.95 -22.07 19.48
C TRP A 27 24.91 -21.10 18.79
N THR A 28 25.18 -21.34 17.51
CA THR A 28 25.98 -20.45 16.67
C THR A 28 25.09 -19.74 15.67
N PHE A 29 25.24 -18.41 15.59
CA PHE A 29 24.53 -17.57 14.63
C PHE A 29 25.52 -17.10 13.59
N SER A 30 25.32 -17.46 12.33
CA SER A 30 26.18 -17.03 11.22
C SER A 30 25.36 -16.20 10.24
N PRO A 31 25.73 -14.94 9.97
CA PRO A 31 24.98 -14.10 9.04
C PRO A 31 25.00 -14.72 7.64
N ILE A 32 23.85 -14.73 6.98
CA ILE A 32 23.77 -14.86 5.53
C ILE A 32 23.99 -13.43 5.02
N ASN A 33 24.83 -13.23 3.99
CA ASN A 33 25.12 -11.90 3.42
C ASN A 33 23.91 -11.32 2.65
N PHE A 34 22.73 -11.30 3.26
CA PHE A 34 21.51 -10.73 2.72
C PHE A 34 20.79 -9.94 3.80
N THR A 35 20.92 -8.62 3.68
CA THR A 35 20.13 -7.65 4.44
C THR A 35 19.23 -6.94 3.43
N LEU A 36 17.91 -7.12 3.54
CA LEU A 36 16.96 -6.30 2.79
C LEU A 36 16.77 -4.99 3.55
N SER A 37 17.14 -3.88 2.92
CA SER A 37 16.92 -2.51 3.41
C SER A 37 16.11 -1.75 2.38
N CYS A 38 15.21 -0.89 2.83
CA CYS A 38 14.44 -0.07 1.92
C CYS A 38 15.30 1.03 1.28
N PRO A 39 15.12 1.31 -0.02
CA PRO A 39 15.95 2.28 -0.75
C PRO A 39 15.65 3.74 -0.36
N SER A 40 14.44 4.00 0.13
CA SER A 40 13.98 5.32 0.55
C SER A 40 13.94 5.43 2.08
N PRO A 41 14.38 6.56 2.66
CA PRO A 41 14.34 6.77 4.11
C PRO A 41 12.91 6.96 4.64
N THR A 42 11.92 7.19 3.77
CA THR A 42 10.51 7.28 4.13
C THR A 42 9.77 5.96 3.96
N ALA A 43 10.41 4.97 3.32
CA ALA A 43 9.82 3.67 3.11
C ALA A 43 9.87 2.84 4.39
N LYS A 44 8.81 2.06 4.61
CA LYS A 44 8.71 1.10 5.70
C LYS A 44 8.92 -0.31 5.19
N LEU A 45 9.75 -1.07 5.89
CA LEU A 45 9.86 -2.51 5.69
C LEU A 45 8.59 -3.19 6.23
N ILE A 46 7.89 -3.91 5.37
CA ILE A 46 6.68 -4.66 5.70
C ILE A 46 6.87 -6.15 5.37
N THR A 47 6.16 -7.00 6.10
CA THR A 47 6.18 -8.46 5.88
C THR A 47 4.80 -8.92 5.45
N ARG A 48 4.71 -9.55 4.27
CA ARG A 48 3.50 -10.19 3.75
C ARG A 48 3.75 -11.69 3.59
N GLY A 49 3.23 -12.47 4.53
CA GLY A 49 3.55 -13.90 4.62
C GLY A 49 5.05 -14.10 4.84
N ASN A 50 5.73 -14.74 3.88
CA ASN A 50 7.18 -15.01 3.94
C ASN A 50 8.02 -13.99 3.14
N MET A 51 7.38 -12.95 2.58
CA MET A 51 8.04 -11.94 1.77
C MET A 51 8.22 -10.65 2.57
N ASN A 52 9.41 -10.06 2.50
CA ASN A 52 9.67 -8.72 2.99
C ASN A 52 9.67 -7.75 1.81
N LEU A 53 8.95 -6.64 1.95
CA LEU A 53 8.72 -5.63 0.91
C LEU A 53 8.93 -4.25 1.50
N CYS A 54 9.19 -3.26 0.66
CA CYS A 54 9.27 -1.87 1.06
C CYS A 54 8.04 -1.12 0.56
N MET A 55 7.28 -0.54 1.48
CA MET A 55 6.14 0.31 1.17
C MET A 55 6.57 1.77 1.32
N ASP A 56 6.31 2.60 0.31
CA ASP A 56 6.59 4.03 0.34
C ASP A 56 5.38 4.81 -0.19
N VAL A 57 5.22 6.05 0.28
CA VAL A 57 4.20 6.98 -0.23
C VAL A 57 4.93 8.11 -0.94
N VAL A 58 4.84 8.13 -2.27
CA VAL A 58 5.59 9.04 -3.12
C VAL A 58 4.78 10.31 -3.38
N GLN A 59 5.36 11.47 -3.05
CA GLN A 59 4.82 12.78 -3.43
C GLN A 59 5.34 13.21 -4.79
N THR A 60 4.45 13.72 -5.64
CA THR A 60 4.79 14.45 -6.88
C THR A 60 4.61 15.96 -6.72
N SER A 61 5.27 16.74 -7.58
CA SER A 61 5.18 18.22 -7.57
C SER A 61 3.82 18.74 -8.06
N GLU A 62 3.10 17.92 -8.82
CA GLU A 62 1.79 18.22 -9.41
C GLU A 62 0.86 17.02 -9.22
N CYS A 63 -0.45 17.26 -9.30
CA CYS A 63 -1.44 16.19 -9.29
C CYS A 63 -1.31 15.36 -10.57
N ILE A 64 -1.30 14.04 -10.41
CA ILE A 64 -1.18 13.08 -11.51
C ILE A 64 -2.35 12.10 -11.50
N ASN A 65 -2.66 11.51 -12.65
CA ASN A 65 -3.62 10.41 -12.74
C ASN A 65 -2.97 9.10 -12.27
N ARG A 66 -3.77 8.03 -12.14
CA ARG A 66 -3.27 6.73 -11.66
C ARG A 66 -2.22 6.09 -12.61
N PRO A 67 -2.39 6.04 -13.95
CA PRO A 67 -1.34 5.55 -14.84
C PRO A 67 0.01 6.24 -14.65
N ASP A 68 0.00 7.57 -14.51
CA ASP A 68 1.21 8.36 -14.27
C ASP A 68 1.81 8.05 -12.89
N ALA A 69 0.99 7.79 -11.87
CA ALA A 69 1.46 7.36 -10.55
C ALA A 69 2.12 5.98 -10.59
N ALA A 70 1.52 5.03 -11.32
CA ALA A 70 2.11 3.71 -11.52
C ALA A 70 3.46 3.79 -12.26
N ASN A 71 3.57 4.69 -13.23
CA ASN A 71 4.83 4.96 -13.93
C ASN A 71 5.88 5.61 -13.00
N ALA A 72 5.47 6.57 -12.16
CA ALA A 72 6.35 7.21 -11.18
C ALA A 72 6.93 6.21 -10.17
N CYS A 73 6.12 5.24 -9.74
CA CYS A 73 6.55 4.16 -8.84
C CYS A 73 7.28 3.01 -9.56
N GLY A 74 7.24 2.94 -10.89
CA GLY A 74 7.77 1.80 -11.66
C GLY A 74 9.27 1.56 -11.47
N ASN A 75 10.06 2.59 -11.16
CA ASN A 75 11.49 2.46 -10.87
C ASN A 75 11.78 2.05 -9.42
N LEU A 76 10.77 2.08 -8.53
CA LEU A 76 10.89 1.73 -7.11
C LEU A 76 10.39 0.32 -6.81
N GLY A 77 9.61 -0.28 -7.72
CA GLY A 77 8.94 -1.55 -7.49
C GLY A 77 8.52 -2.24 -8.78
N ILE A 78 7.27 -2.68 -8.83
CA ILE A 78 6.73 -3.41 -9.97
C ILE A 78 6.24 -2.40 -11.03
N PRO A 79 6.74 -2.48 -12.28
CA PRO A 79 6.29 -1.59 -13.34
C PRO A 79 4.77 -1.63 -13.54
N SER A 80 4.19 -0.47 -13.84
CA SER A 80 2.76 -0.31 -14.18
C SER A 80 1.78 -0.73 -13.08
N THR A 81 2.25 -0.95 -11.86
CA THR A 81 1.43 -1.41 -10.73
C THR A 81 1.69 -0.51 -9.52
N LEU A 82 0.64 -0.30 -8.72
CA LEU A 82 0.75 0.37 -7.42
C LEU A 82 0.69 -0.68 -6.31
N MET A 83 1.04 -0.32 -5.09
CA MET A 83 0.95 -1.23 -3.96
C MET A 83 -0.46 -1.21 -3.37
N GLY A 84 -1.00 -2.38 -3.02
CA GLY A 84 -2.22 -2.50 -2.22
C GLY A 84 -1.95 -2.27 -0.73
N ILE A 85 -3.00 -2.20 0.09
CA ILE A 85 -2.88 -2.15 1.56
C ILE A 85 -3.27 -3.52 2.09
N GLY A 86 -2.32 -4.29 2.64
CA GLY A 86 -2.51 -5.68 3.05
C GLY A 86 -2.89 -5.88 4.52
N SER A 87 -2.79 -4.84 5.35
CA SER A 87 -3.09 -4.91 6.78
C SER A 87 -3.47 -3.56 7.37
N TRP A 88 -4.02 -3.56 8.59
CA TRP A 88 -4.32 -2.32 9.32
C TRP A 88 -3.06 -1.51 9.68
N ASP A 89 -1.93 -2.17 9.92
CA ASP A 89 -0.65 -1.49 10.17
C ASP A 89 -0.08 -0.82 8.92
N GLU A 90 -0.31 -1.41 7.75
CA GLU A 90 -0.01 -0.78 6.46
C GLU A 90 -0.95 0.40 6.21
N ASN A 91 -2.23 0.29 6.56
CA ASN A 91 -3.20 1.37 6.44
C ASN A 91 -2.80 2.59 7.27
N GLU A 92 -2.42 2.36 8.53
CA GLU A 92 -1.95 3.42 9.43
C GLU A 92 -0.65 4.05 8.92
N PHE A 93 0.28 3.25 8.37
CA PHE A 93 1.48 3.78 7.73
C PHE A 93 1.13 4.71 6.57
N VAL A 94 0.25 4.29 5.64
CA VAL A 94 -0.20 5.13 4.52
C VAL A 94 -0.85 6.42 5.05
N ARG A 95 -1.70 6.33 6.07
CA ARG A 95 -2.36 7.48 6.68
C ARG A 95 -1.37 8.48 7.27
N VAL A 96 -0.43 8.02 8.10
CA VAL A 96 0.58 8.87 8.75
C VAL A 96 1.50 9.50 7.71
N SER A 97 1.96 8.73 6.74
CA SER A 97 2.82 9.22 5.64
C SER A 97 2.10 10.27 4.79
N ALA A 98 0.84 10.01 4.41
CA ALA A 98 0.03 10.95 3.63
C ALA A 98 -0.27 12.24 4.43
N MET A 99 -0.58 12.14 5.73
CA MET A 99 -0.75 13.32 6.59
C MET A 99 0.55 14.13 6.74
N ASN A 100 1.70 13.45 6.84
CA ASN A 100 2.99 14.12 6.89
C ASN A 100 3.28 14.88 5.58
N ILE A 101 2.94 14.29 4.44
CA ILE A 101 3.03 14.96 3.13
C ILE A 101 2.08 16.15 3.07
N LEU A 102 0.82 16.01 3.52
CA LEU A 102 -0.18 17.09 3.56
C LEU A 102 0.28 18.27 4.44
N ASN A 103 0.99 18.01 5.54
CA ASN A 103 1.48 19.07 6.42
C ASN A 103 2.79 19.70 5.94
N ASN A 104 3.57 19.01 5.10
CA ASN A 104 4.90 19.42 4.64
C ASN A 104 5.00 19.43 3.10
N GLN A 105 3.95 19.91 2.44
CA GLN A 105 3.81 19.81 0.99
C GLN A 105 4.95 20.50 0.24
N LYS A 106 5.60 19.76 -0.66
CA LYS A 106 6.62 20.28 -1.57
C LYS A 106 6.02 20.64 -2.95
N THR A 107 4.83 21.23 -2.95
CA THR A 107 4.08 21.60 -4.15
C THR A 107 3.95 23.13 -4.25
N PRO A 108 3.84 23.71 -5.47
CA PRO A 108 3.64 25.16 -5.62
C PRO A 108 2.30 25.67 -5.06
N ILE A 109 1.29 24.79 -5.03
CA ILE A 109 -0.03 25.04 -4.48
C ILE A 109 -0.18 24.25 -3.19
N THR A 110 -0.70 24.87 -2.14
CA THR A 110 -1.03 24.21 -0.87
C THR A 110 -2.44 23.63 -0.93
N TYR A 111 -2.56 22.32 -0.76
CA TYR A 111 -3.83 21.62 -0.72
C TYR A 111 -4.29 21.41 0.73
N SER A 112 -5.60 21.42 0.97
CA SER A 112 -6.20 21.00 2.25
C SER A 112 -6.49 19.50 2.30
N THR A 113 -6.41 18.83 1.16
CA THR A 113 -6.74 17.42 0.97
C THR A 113 -5.76 16.81 -0.02
N LEU A 114 -5.30 15.58 0.24
CA LEU A 114 -4.49 14.80 -0.70
C LEU A 114 -5.14 13.45 -0.96
N GLY A 115 -5.02 12.99 -2.21
CA GLY A 115 -5.32 11.63 -2.63
C GLY A 115 -4.03 10.92 -3.01
N ILE A 116 -3.85 9.69 -2.52
CA ILE A 116 -2.74 8.80 -2.86
C ILE A 116 -3.30 7.64 -3.66
N TRP A 117 -2.87 7.47 -4.90
CA TRP A 117 -3.32 6.35 -5.73
C TRP A 117 -2.90 5.01 -5.12
N LEU A 118 -3.84 4.07 -5.11
CA LEU A 118 -3.63 2.70 -4.66
C LEU A 118 -3.80 1.73 -5.84
N ASP A 119 -3.41 0.49 -5.62
CA ASP A 119 -3.80 -0.57 -6.55
C ASP A 119 -5.31 -0.85 -6.49
N GLY A 120 -5.88 -1.18 -7.64
CA GLY A 120 -7.31 -1.41 -7.84
C GLY A 120 -7.87 -0.67 -9.04
N THR A 121 -8.37 -1.43 -10.01
CA THR A 121 -9.19 -0.92 -11.12
C THR A 121 -10.59 -1.51 -11.01
N ARG A 122 -11.64 -0.70 -11.15
CA ARG A 122 -13.01 -1.20 -11.14
C ARG A 122 -13.22 -2.21 -12.27
N LYS A 123 -13.84 -3.34 -11.95
CA LYS A 123 -14.26 -4.34 -12.93
C LYS A 123 -15.32 -3.74 -13.84
N SER A 124 -15.24 -4.00 -15.13
CA SER A 124 -16.27 -3.59 -16.09
C SER A 124 -17.67 -4.14 -15.77
N THR A 125 -17.74 -5.29 -15.08
CA THR A 125 -18.99 -5.90 -14.58
C THR A 125 -19.56 -5.20 -13.35
N CYS A 126 -18.77 -4.38 -12.66
CA CYS A 126 -19.16 -3.58 -11.50
C CYS A 126 -19.16 -2.08 -11.83
N MET A 127 -19.49 -1.72 -13.07
CA MET A 127 -19.78 -0.37 -13.54
C MET A 127 -21.28 -0.19 -13.81
N PRO A 128 -21.85 1.02 -13.71
CA PRO A 128 -23.23 1.28 -14.11
C PRO A 128 -23.52 0.73 -15.52
N PRO A 129 -24.67 0.05 -15.73
CA PRO A 129 -25.86 -0.01 -14.87
C PRO A 129 -25.88 -1.17 -13.85
N ALA A 130 -24.74 -1.79 -13.54
CA ALA A 130 -24.68 -2.83 -12.51
C ALA A 130 -25.18 -2.31 -11.15
N LYS A 131 -25.61 -3.23 -10.28
CA LYS A 131 -26.08 -2.94 -8.92
C LYS A 131 -25.20 -3.64 -7.91
N LYS A 132 -25.20 -3.10 -6.68
CA LYS A 132 -24.56 -3.74 -5.52
C LYS A 132 -25.02 -5.20 -5.40
N SER A 133 -24.05 -6.09 -5.28
CA SER A 133 -24.23 -7.54 -5.15
C SER A 133 -23.00 -8.11 -4.44
N PRO A 134 -23.02 -9.37 -3.96
CA PRO A 134 -21.84 -9.94 -3.29
C PRO A 134 -20.54 -9.89 -4.11
N THR A 135 -20.64 -9.91 -5.46
CA THR A 135 -19.50 -9.81 -6.37
C THR A 135 -19.13 -8.38 -6.76
N CYS A 136 -19.99 -7.41 -6.46
CA CYS A 136 -19.78 -5.99 -6.70
C CYS A 136 -20.16 -5.21 -5.43
N ASP A 137 -19.41 -5.47 -4.36
CA ASP A 137 -19.48 -4.70 -3.11
C ASP A 137 -18.10 -4.65 -2.43
N GLY A 138 -17.75 -3.48 -1.89
CA GLY A 138 -16.45 -3.23 -1.26
C GLY A 138 -15.28 -3.51 -2.21
N ALA A 139 -14.26 -4.22 -1.72
CA ALA A 139 -13.08 -4.55 -2.52
C ALA A 139 -13.39 -5.50 -3.71
N ASN A 140 -14.53 -6.20 -3.68
CA ASN A 140 -14.89 -7.14 -4.76
C ASN A 140 -15.21 -6.42 -6.08
N GLU A 141 -15.45 -5.12 -6.06
CA GLU A 141 -15.70 -4.30 -7.25
C GLU A 141 -14.47 -4.08 -8.12
N PHE A 142 -13.27 -4.43 -7.63
CA PHE A 142 -12.00 -4.07 -8.26
C PHE A 142 -11.14 -5.29 -8.59
N ASP A 143 -10.32 -5.16 -9.63
CA ASP A 143 -9.21 -6.02 -9.98
C ASP A 143 -7.90 -5.46 -9.39
N PHE A 144 -7.13 -6.32 -8.73
CA PHE A 144 -5.86 -5.97 -8.09
C PHE A 144 -4.70 -6.63 -8.83
N TRP A 145 -3.64 -5.87 -9.04
CA TRP A 145 -2.46 -6.26 -9.81
C TRP A 145 -1.20 -6.35 -8.95
N ASP A 146 -1.23 -5.86 -7.70
CA ASP A 146 -0.17 -6.11 -6.71
C ASP A 146 -0.10 -7.62 -6.42
N PRO A 147 0.94 -8.33 -6.88
CA PRO A 147 1.04 -9.78 -6.71
C PRO A 147 1.21 -10.18 -5.25
N TYR A 148 1.54 -9.23 -4.37
CA TYR A 148 1.71 -9.43 -2.94
C TYR A 148 0.51 -8.95 -2.12
N CYS A 149 -0.54 -8.39 -2.74
CA CYS A 149 -1.76 -7.93 -2.06
C CYS A 149 -3.01 -8.09 -2.93
N GLN A 150 -3.35 -9.34 -3.25
CA GLN A 150 -4.56 -9.69 -4.01
C GLN A 150 -5.85 -9.63 -3.17
N SER A 151 -5.75 -9.41 -1.86
CA SER A 151 -6.88 -9.29 -0.94
C SER A 151 -6.64 -8.14 0.04
N PRO A 152 -6.82 -6.90 -0.42
CA PRO A 152 -6.48 -5.74 0.38
C PRO A 152 -7.44 -5.52 1.55
N VAL A 153 -6.91 -4.88 2.60
CA VAL A 153 -7.60 -4.45 3.80
C VAL A 153 -7.75 -2.93 3.74
N PHE A 154 -8.93 -2.49 3.33
CA PHE A 154 -9.23 -1.06 3.20
C PHE A 154 -10.03 -0.52 4.38
N GLN A 155 -9.57 0.63 4.87
CA GLN A 155 -10.39 1.54 5.65
C GLN A 155 -11.21 2.37 4.67
N TRP A 156 -12.41 1.92 4.31
CA TRP A 156 -13.30 2.71 3.46
C TRP A 156 -13.70 4.01 4.15
N ARG A 157 -13.79 5.09 3.38
CA ARG A 157 -14.48 6.29 3.85
C ARG A 157 -15.98 6.01 3.96
N PRO A 158 -16.73 6.82 4.71
CA PRO A 158 -18.19 6.69 4.78
C PRO A 158 -18.80 6.64 3.37
N SER A 159 -19.69 5.66 3.16
CA SER A 159 -20.42 5.42 1.91
C SER A 159 -19.61 4.95 0.69
N GLN A 160 -18.33 4.62 0.85
CA GLN A 160 -17.47 4.12 -0.24
C GLN A 160 -17.37 2.58 -0.23
N PRO A 161 -17.07 1.91 -1.37
CA PRO A 161 -17.01 2.44 -2.73
C PRO A 161 -18.41 2.83 -3.24
N ASP A 162 -18.52 3.98 -3.92
CA ASP A 162 -19.79 4.52 -4.39
C ASP A 162 -19.95 4.60 -5.92
N GLY A 163 -18.99 4.12 -6.72
CA GLY A 163 -19.07 4.18 -8.18
C GLY A 163 -20.27 3.51 -8.85
N LEU A 164 -20.99 2.63 -8.14
CA LEU A 164 -22.25 2.02 -8.61
C LEU A 164 -23.50 2.84 -8.29
N THR A 165 -23.42 3.72 -7.29
CA THR A 165 -24.56 4.50 -6.76
C THR A 165 -24.38 6.00 -6.94
N GLY A 166 -23.14 6.44 -7.19
CA GLY A 166 -22.76 7.81 -7.47
C GLY A 166 -23.16 8.21 -8.88
N SER A 167 -23.44 9.49 -9.07
CA SER A 167 -23.82 10.06 -10.36
C SER A 167 -22.62 10.43 -11.26
N GLY A 168 -21.40 10.01 -10.90
CA GLY A 168 -20.15 10.39 -11.58
C GLY A 168 -19.60 9.30 -12.50
N SER A 169 -18.95 9.71 -13.59
CA SER A 169 -18.36 8.82 -14.60
C SER A 169 -16.94 8.34 -14.29
N ASP A 170 -16.33 8.79 -13.19
CA ASP A 170 -14.88 8.70 -12.99
C ASP A 170 -14.50 7.89 -11.73
N ALA A 171 -15.34 6.92 -11.35
CA ALA A 171 -15.18 6.13 -10.13
C ALA A 171 -14.35 4.84 -10.31
N ASP A 172 -13.36 4.86 -11.21
CA ASP A 172 -12.74 3.64 -11.74
C ASP A 172 -11.50 3.16 -10.96
N CYS A 173 -10.92 4.02 -10.13
CA CYS A 173 -9.62 3.79 -9.52
C CYS A 173 -9.67 4.08 -8.02
N LEU A 174 -8.85 3.36 -7.25
CA LEU A 174 -8.78 3.56 -5.79
C LEU A 174 -7.74 4.59 -5.39
N PHE A 175 -8.09 5.41 -4.40
CA PHE A 175 -7.16 6.31 -3.75
C PHE A 175 -7.39 6.37 -2.24
N PHE A 176 -6.32 6.59 -1.48
CA PHE A 176 -6.38 6.91 -0.06
C PHE A 176 -6.44 8.43 0.12
N ARG A 177 -7.49 8.94 0.76
CA ARG A 177 -7.69 10.37 1.01
C ARG A 177 -7.27 10.73 2.43
N VAL A 178 -6.61 11.86 2.57
CA VAL A 178 -6.38 12.55 3.85
C VAL A 178 -6.74 14.03 3.73
N SER A 179 -7.13 14.66 4.82
CA SER A 179 -7.53 16.07 4.85
C SER A 179 -7.21 16.73 6.19
N ASN A 180 -6.97 18.03 6.17
CA ASN A 180 -6.89 18.88 7.36
C ASN A 180 -8.21 19.62 7.65
N ILE A 181 -9.25 19.37 6.85
CA ILE A 181 -10.58 19.94 7.04
C ILE A 181 -11.27 19.26 8.23
N PRO A 182 -11.76 20.01 9.22
CA PRO A 182 -12.48 19.44 10.36
C PRO A 182 -13.68 18.60 9.93
N GLY A 183 -13.79 17.39 10.47
CA GLY A 183 -14.90 16.46 10.20
C GLY A 183 -14.73 15.59 8.96
N ASP A 184 -13.66 15.80 8.17
CA ASP A 184 -13.34 14.91 7.06
C ASP A 184 -12.60 13.65 7.54
N VAL A 185 -12.96 12.50 6.98
CA VAL A 185 -12.47 11.20 7.43
C VAL A 185 -11.50 10.63 6.41
N ALA A 186 -10.30 10.30 6.88
CA ALA A 186 -9.30 9.62 6.07
C ALA A 186 -9.71 8.18 5.74
N GLY A 187 -9.33 7.74 4.55
CA GLY A 187 -9.61 6.38 4.10
C GLY A 187 -9.66 6.26 2.59
N VAL A 188 -10.00 5.06 2.12
CA VAL A 188 -10.07 4.71 0.71
C VAL A 188 -11.40 5.17 0.12
N GLY A 189 -11.31 5.71 -1.10
CA GLY A 189 -12.44 5.95 -1.97
C GLY A 189 -12.13 5.59 -3.42
N ASP A 190 -13.17 5.57 -4.23
CA ASP A 190 -13.14 5.25 -5.66
C ASP A 190 -13.56 6.42 -6.56
N MET A 191 -14.20 7.45 -6.00
CA MET A 191 -14.63 8.67 -6.69
C MET A 191 -13.88 9.91 -6.17
N PRO A 192 -13.26 10.75 -7.04
CA PRO A 192 -12.49 11.94 -6.64
C PRO A 192 -13.25 12.95 -5.78
#